data_AF-A0A438BGC5-F1
#
_entry.id   AF-A0A438BGC5-F1
#
_cell.length_a   1.000
_cell.length_b   1.000
_cell.length_c   1.000
_cell.angle_alpha   90.00
_cell.angle_beta   90.00
_cell.angle_gamma   90.00
#
_symmetry.space_group_name_H-M   'P 1'
#
loop_
_entity.id
_entity.type
_entity.pdbx_description
1 polymer ?
#
loop_
_entity_poly.entity_id
_entity_poly.type
_entity_poly.pdbx_seq_one_letter_code
_entity_poly.pdbx_strand_id
1 'polypeptide(L)'
;MSGIEPTIGGRVVVRYRLPPGGSHPLTDVIGTLEQLEPTVVVRTSDDRVVEVQRADVVRLKALGPKPVRRAGTGSGDCPSS
;
A
#
# COMPACT_ATOMS: atom_id res chain seq x y z
N MET A 1 -14.32 12.23 -6.27
CA MET A 1 -13.93 11.06 -5.44
C MET A 1 -12.69 10.44 -6.08
N SER A 2 -11.49 10.89 -5.70
CA SER A 2 -10.26 10.33 -6.28
C SER A 2 -9.96 9.01 -5.58
N GLY A 3 -10.36 7.90 -6.19
CA GLY A 3 -9.86 6.58 -5.83
C GLY A 3 -8.37 6.54 -6.10
N ILE A 4 -7.57 6.13 -5.12
CA ILE A 4 -6.12 6.06 -5.28
C ILE A 4 -5.85 4.81 -6.11
N GLU A 5 -5.28 4.97 -7.30
CA GLU A 5 -4.93 3.84 -8.16
C GLU A 5 -3.60 3.22 -7.70
N PRO A 6 -3.48 1.88 -7.75
CA PRO A 6 -2.24 1.19 -7.40
C PRO A 6 -1.18 1.46 -8.46
N THR A 7 -0.15 2.19 -8.08
CA THR A 7 1.00 2.48 -8.94
C THR A 7 2.26 1.77 -8.45
N ILE A 8 3.16 1.44 -9.37
CA ILE A 8 4.47 0.87 -9.05
C ILE A 8 5.26 1.87 -8.20
N GLY A 9 5.92 1.39 -7.15
CA GLY A 9 6.57 2.21 -6.12
C GLY A 9 5.61 2.76 -5.06
N GLY A 10 4.29 2.56 -5.24
CA GLY A 10 3.28 2.95 -4.26
C GLY A 10 3.11 1.90 -3.15
N ARG A 11 2.65 2.35 -1.98
CA ARG A 11 2.28 1.44 -0.90
C ARG A 11 0.94 0.79 -1.25
N VAL A 12 0.86 -0.53 -1.15
CA VAL A 12 -0.35 -1.29 -1.47
C VAL A 12 -0.63 -2.31 -0.38
N VAL A 13 -1.90 -2.73 -0.31
CA VAL A 13 -2.32 -3.93 0.40
C VAL A 13 -2.83 -4.94 -0.61
N VAL A 14 -2.28 -6.14 -0.55
CA VAL A 14 -2.63 -7.28 -1.40
C VAL A 14 -3.14 -8.40 -0.52
N ARG A 15 -4.42 -8.75 -0.71
CA ARG A 15 -5.04 -9.93 -0.12
C ARG A 15 -5.00 -11.07 -1.12
N TYR A 16 -4.33 -12.14 -0.77
CA TYR A 16 -4.18 -13.32 -1.62
C TYR A 16 -4.53 -14.61 -0.88
N ARG A 17 -4.81 -15.65 -1.65
CA ARG A 17 -5.07 -16.99 -1.11
C ARG A 17 -3.75 -17.67 -0.76
N LEU A 18 -3.66 -18.20 0.45
CA LEU A 18 -2.51 -19.00 0.82
C LEU A 18 -2.61 -20.38 0.15
N PRO A 19 -1.49 -20.98 -0.30
CA PRO A 19 -1.48 -22.36 -0.76
C PRO A 19 -2.16 -23.31 0.25
N PRO A 20 -2.78 -24.41 -0.25
CA PRO A 20 -3.50 -25.37 0.59
C PRO A 20 -2.56 -25.96 1.65
N GLY A 21 -2.79 -25.59 2.90
CA GLY A 21 -1.88 -25.90 4.02
C GLY A 21 -1.88 -24.83 5.11
N GLY A 22 -2.37 -23.62 4.82
CA GLY A 22 -2.58 -22.58 5.82
C GLY A 22 -3.86 -22.76 6.63
N SER A 23 -3.81 -22.54 7.95
CA SER A 23 -5.01 -22.46 8.81
C SER A 23 -5.97 -21.33 8.42
N HIS A 24 -5.50 -20.37 7.62
CA HIS A 24 -6.32 -19.26 7.11
C HIS A 24 -6.32 -19.26 5.57
N PRO A 25 -7.49 -19.23 4.94
CA PRO A 25 -7.60 -19.29 3.47
C PRO A 25 -7.11 -18.03 2.77
N LEU A 26 -6.94 -16.93 3.50
CA LEU A 26 -6.60 -15.61 2.96
C LEU A 26 -5.54 -14.95 3.83
N THR A 27 -4.57 -14.31 3.18
CA THR A 27 -3.50 -13.54 3.83
C THR A 27 -3.43 -12.15 3.22
N ASP A 28 -3.20 -11.15 4.08
CA ASP A 28 -3.00 -9.75 3.70
C ASP A 28 -1.51 -9.40 3.80
N VAL A 29 -0.93 -8.94 2.69
CA VAL A 29 0.43 -8.40 2.63
C VAL A 29 0.37 -6.90 2.39
N ILE A 30 1.16 -6.15 3.16
CA ILE A 30 1.32 -4.70 3.00
C ILE A 30 2.77 -4.42 2.65
N GLY A 31 2.98 -3.67 1.58
CA GLY A 31 4.31 -3.33 1.12
C GLY A 31 4.29 -2.34 -0.03
N THR A 32 5.43 -2.19 -0.68
CA THR A 32 5.59 -1.41 -1.89
C THR A 32 5.33 -2.30 -3.09
N LEU A 33 4.48 -1.85 -4.01
CA LEU A 33 4.21 -2.56 -5.26
C LEU A 33 5.41 -2.41 -6.19
N GLU A 34 6.08 -3.50 -6.54
CA GLU A 34 7.17 -3.48 -7.53
C GLU A 34 6.67 -3.92 -8.91
N GLN A 35 5.67 -4.80 -8.97
CA GLN A 35 5.06 -5.25 -10.22
C GLN A 35 3.58 -5.54 -10.03
N LEU A 36 2.76 -5.19 -11.02
CA LEU A 36 1.31 -5.39 -10.98
C LEU A 36 0.85 -6.56 -11.87
N GLU A 37 1.48 -6.73 -13.03
CA GLU A 37 1.17 -7.74 -14.03
C GLU A 37 2.47 -8.23 -14.71
N PRO A 38 2.56 -9.52 -15.08
CA PRO A 38 1.52 -10.57 -15.00
C PRO A 38 1.33 -11.15 -13.59
N THR A 39 2.33 -11.01 -12.72
CA THR A 39 2.28 -11.36 -11.29
C THR A 39 2.39 -10.11 -10.42
N VAL A 40 1.78 -10.16 -9.25
CA VAL A 40 1.82 -9.07 -8.27
C VAL A 40 3.02 -9.28 -7.37
N VAL A 41 4.00 -8.40 -7.50
CA VAL A 41 5.22 -8.41 -6.69
C VAL A 41 5.13 -7.27 -5.68
N VAL A 42 5.18 -7.63 -4.39
CA VAL A 42 5.11 -6.69 -3.28
C VAL A 42 6.34 -6.85 -2.40
N ARG A 43 7.09 -5.77 -2.21
CA ARG A 43 8.19 -5.70 -1.25
C ARG A 43 7.67 -5.25 0.10
N THR A 44 7.68 -6.15 1.07
CA THR A 44 7.28 -5.88 2.45
C THR A 44 8.30 -4.97 3.15
N SER A 45 7.94 -4.41 4.31
CA SER A 45 8.84 -3.56 5.10
C SER A 45 10.08 -4.28 5.64
N ASP A 46 10.05 -5.62 5.71
CA ASP A 46 11.18 -6.47 6.10
C ASP A 46 12.13 -6.74 4.91
N ASP A 47 11.98 -5.99 3.82
CA ASP A 47 12.69 -6.18 2.55
C ASP A 47 12.38 -7.50 1.82
N ARG A 48 11.42 -8.29 2.31
CA ARG A 48 11.01 -9.53 1.63
C ARG A 48 10.13 -9.24 0.43
N VAL A 49 10.45 -9.85 -0.69
CA VAL A 49 9.67 -9.82 -1.93
C VAL A 49 8.66 -10.97 -1.91
N VAL A 50 7.38 -10.63 -1.98
CA VAL A 50 6.28 -11.58 -2.06
C VAL A 50 5.69 -11.50 -3.46
N GLU A 51 5.84 -12.58 -4.21
CA GLU A 51 5.25 -12.73 -5.54
C GLU A 51 3.96 -13.55 -5.44
N VAL A 52 2.88 -13.01 -5.99
CA VAL A 52 1.56 -13.64 -5.98
C VAL A 52 0.99 -13.62 -7.40
N GLN A 53 0.48 -14.76 -7.84
CA GLN A 53 -0.24 -14.86 -9.11
C GLN A 53 -1.47 -13.95 -9.10
N ARG A 54 -1.73 -13.24 -10.20
CA ARG A 54 -2.91 -12.37 -10.30
C ARG A 54 -4.22 -13.12 -10.08
N ALA A 55 -4.27 -14.41 -10.42
CA ALA A 55 -5.40 -15.30 -10.20
C ALA A 55 -5.69 -15.60 -8.71
N ASP A 56 -4.66 -15.56 -7.85
CA ASP A 56 -4.80 -15.81 -6.40
C ASP A 56 -5.07 -14.53 -5.60
N VAL A 57 -4.89 -13.36 -6.23
CA VAL A 57 -5.17 -12.05 -5.62
C VAL A 57 -6.67 -11.85 -5.55
N VAL A 58 -7.19 -11.88 -4.32
CA VAL A 58 -8.61 -11.63 -4.02
C VAL A 58 -8.89 -10.14 -3.93
N ARG A 59 -7.92 -9.36 -3.45
CA ARG A 59 -8.07 -7.91 -3.34
C ARG A 59 -6.74 -7.20 -3.46
N LEU A 60 -6.71 -6.14 -4.25
CA LEU A 60 -5.56 -5.24 -4.33
C LEU A 60 -6.05 -3.81 -4.14
N LYS A 61 -5.45 -3.07 -3.21
CA LYS A 61 -5.81 -1.69 -2.95
C LYS A 61 -4.57 -0.84 -2.71
N ALA A 62 -4.49 0.31 -3.37
CA ALA A 62 -3.47 1.30 -3.10
C ALA A 62 -3.71 1.96 -1.74
N LEU A 63 -2.67 1.95 -0.91
CA LEU A 63 -2.59 2.79 0.27
C LEU A 63 -1.91 4.08 -0.18
N GLY A 64 -2.70 5.15 -0.29
CA GLY A 64 -2.14 6.45 -0.61
C GLY A 64 -1.01 6.80 0.37
N PRO A 65 -0.04 7.62 -0.08
CA PRO A 65 0.98 8.13 0.83
C PRO A 65 0.26 8.74 2.04
N LYS A 66 0.77 8.48 3.25
CA LYS A 66 0.30 9.14 4.47
C LYS A 66 0.22 10.63 4.13
N PRO A 67 -0.93 11.31 4.27
CA PRO A 67 -1.03 12.71 3.91
C PRO A 67 -0.09 13.50 4.83
N VAL A 68 1.12 13.77 4.34
CA VAL A 68 2.09 14.63 4.99
C VAL A 68 1.74 16.06 4.63
N ARG A 69 0.67 16.59 5.24
CA ARG A 69 0.52 18.04 5.35
C ARG A 69 -0.38 18.47 6.50
N ARG A 70 0.26 18.83 7.61
CA ARG A 70 0.05 20.14 8.25
C ARG A 70 1.39 20.60 8.79
N ALA A 71 2.22 21.15 7.90
CA ALA A 71 3.14 22.20 8.33
C ALA A 71 2.25 23.33 8.85
N GLY A 72 2.42 23.71 10.11
CA GLY A 72 1.73 24.85 10.72
C GLY A 72 2.08 26.10 9.95
N THR A 73 1.08 26.73 9.33
CA THR A 73 1.25 28.04 8.73
C THR A 73 1.24 29.08 9.85
N GLY A 74 2.44 29.57 10.17
CA GLY A 74 2.72 30.99 10.37
C GLY A 74 2.04 31.68 11.54
N SER A 75 2.75 31.74 12.66
CA SER A 75 2.72 32.90 13.56
C SER A 75 2.97 34.18 12.77
N GLY A 76 2.20 35.23 13.03
CA GLY A 76 2.43 36.54 12.39
C GLY A 76 1.31 37.55 12.59
N ASP A 77 0.79 37.70 13.81
CA ASP A 77 0.00 38.88 14.16
C ASP A 77 0.16 39.17 15.67
N CYS A 78 1.00 40.16 15.95
CA CYS A 78 0.97 40.98 17.15
C CYS A 78 1.30 42.40 16.68
N PRO A 79 0.33 43.20 16.20
CA PRO A 79 0.52 44.63 16.14
C PRO A 79 0.45 45.16 17.58
N SER A 80 1.61 45.57 18.10
CA SER A 80 1.68 46.42 19.28
C SER A 80 0.88 47.70 19.05
N SER A 81 -0.01 48.03 19.99
CA SER A 81 -0.42 49.41 20.31
C SER A 81 -0.84 49.46 21.77
#